data_AF-A0A1I3HII3-F1
#
_entry.id   AF-A0A1I3HII3-F1
#
_cell.length_a   1.000
_cell.length_b   1.000
_cell.length_c   1.000
_cell.angle_alpha   90.00
_cell.angle_beta   90.00
_cell.angle_gamma   90.00
#
_symmetry.space_group_name_H-M   'P 1'
#
loop_
_entity.id
_entity.type
_entity.pdbx_description
1 polymer ?
#
loop_
_entity_poly.entity_id
_entity_poly.type
_entity_poly.pdbx_seq_one_letter_code
_entity_poly.pdbx_strand_id
1 'polypeptide(L)'
;MGNVTEGYRRIKQTSLGFVNAMKIGETPGIYRKEAGEGESFYGSYHAAHILDLFGGLAELSESDRRIWARNFTNRQTQHGYFSPKAEEHARRLAVNDLEPYWHYTRGNIWALRVLGMKPDFRLDFLEPLLSVDALYRWVKKYNWANSWAGGNQVLACATALFALRDWFGESEVDRIMEYGMYPALEELLDEQTGFWGTQFGANLPNGLFGTIHITPIYFAQGWPLRAAERNVDSTLACQLADGSFWPGGSDCPDFDGAYMMANLAELTNYRREDLESAARRYLQHALMHEDPQGCGWLLHRKDSNPKDWVPRPHWIWKPGMAEATAELRDEDPDRTHIMLGSWFYPLSIALMAHMLGDTGYEGDYQLNAHSLHQCNVFNGNVTKIC
;
A
#
# COMPACT_ATOMS: atom_id res chain seq x y z
N MET A 1 -20.51 -16.54 -10.26
CA MET A 1 -20.79 -15.32 -9.49
C MET A 1 -21.21 -15.79 -8.12
N GLY A 2 -20.37 -15.57 -7.11
CA GLY A 2 -20.73 -15.90 -5.73
C GLY A 2 -21.93 -15.06 -5.28
N ASN A 3 -22.67 -15.51 -4.28
CA ASN A 3 -23.73 -14.70 -3.70
C ASN A 3 -23.10 -13.52 -2.96
N VAL A 4 -23.18 -12.33 -3.55
CA VAL A 4 -22.79 -11.07 -2.89
C VAL A 4 -23.58 -10.91 -1.59
N THR A 5 -22.85 -10.75 -0.48
CA THR A 5 -23.43 -10.63 0.86
C THR A 5 -23.96 -9.22 1.14
N GLU A 6 -24.78 -9.09 2.18
CA GLU A 6 -25.26 -7.77 2.63
C GLU A 6 -24.13 -6.93 3.26
N GLY A 7 -23.21 -7.58 3.98
CA GLY A 7 -22.03 -6.89 4.52
C GLY A 7 -21.19 -6.27 3.41
N TYR A 8 -20.93 -7.00 2.31
CA TYR A 8 -20.24 -6.42 1.15
C TYR A 8 -20.95 -5.16 0.61
N ARG A 9 -22.27 -5.22 0.40
CA ARG A 9 -23.03 -4.07 -0.13
C ARG A 9 -22.90 -2.86 0.78
N ARG A 10 -22.96 -3.08 2.10
CA ARG A 10 -22.78 -2.05 3.11
C ARG A 10 -21.37 -1.43 3.06
N ILE A 11 -20.31 -2.24 3.08
CA ILE A 11 -18.92 -1.76 3.00
C ILE A 11 -18.69 -0.97 1.70
N LYS A 12 -19.21 -1.47 0.57
CA LYS A 12 -19.17 -0.77 -0.72
C LYS A 12 -19.88 0.58 -0.64
N GLN A 13 -21.10 0.62 -0.12
CA GLN A 13 -21.88 1.86 0.02
C GLN A 13 -21.14 2.87 0.89
N THR A 14 -20.66 2.47 2.08
CA THR A 14 -19.96 3.33 3.02
C THR A 14 -18.71 3.96 2.38
N SER A 15 -17.90 3.14 1.70
CA SER A 15 -16.65 3.58 1.09
C SER A 15 -16.88 4.51 -0.12
N LEU A 16 -17.82 4.15 -0.99
CA LEU A 16 -18.17 4.98 -2.16
C LEU A 16 -18.91 6.26 -1.78
N GLY A 17 -19.67 6.26 -0.68
CA GLY A 17 -20.28 7.46 -0.11
C GLY A 17 -19.23 8.52 0.20
N PHE A 18 -18.11 8.12 0.81
CA PHE A 18 -17.01 9.04 1.10
C PHE A 18 -16.28 9.52 -0.15
N VAL A 19 -16.02 8.64 -1.12
CA VAL A 19 -15.44 9.04 -2.41
C VAL A 19 -16.30 10.13 -3.06
N ASN A 20 -17.62 9.94 -3.08
CA ASN A 20 -18.55 10.94 -3.62
C ASN A 20 -18.54 12.25 -2.83
N ALA A 21 -18.53 12.19 -1.50
CA ALA A 21 -18.47 13.37 -0.64
C ALA A 21 -17.18 14.20 -0.83
N MET A 22 -16.08 13.53 -1.17
CA MET A 22 -14.77 14.17 -1.37
C MET A 22 -14.54 14.68 -2.80
N LYS A 23 -15.43 14.36 -3.76
CA LYS A 23 -15.34 14.84 -5.15
C LYS A 23 -15.39 16.38 -5.19
N ILE A 24 -14.58 16.99 -6.05
CA ILE A 24 -14.58 18.44 -6.27
C ILE A 24 -15.09 18.74 -7.67
N GLY A 25 -16.29 19.33 -7.74
CA GLY A 25 -16.92 19.69 -9.01
C GLY A 25 -17.20 18.48 -9.90
N GLU A 26 -17.31 18.73 -11.21
CA GLU A 26 -17.68 17.69 -12.18
C GLU A 26 -16.48 17.07 -12.89
N THR A 27 -15.31 17.69 -12.84
CA THR A 27 -14.10 17.17 -13.49
C THR A 27 -13.73 15.80 -12.91
N PRO A 28 -13.63 14.75 -13.74
CA PRO A 28 -13.18 13.44 -13.29
C PRO A 28 -11.82 13.51 -12.60
N GLY A 29 -11.70 12.80 -11.48
CA GLY A 29 -10.39 12.60 -10.86
C GLY A 29 -9.86 13.71 -9.97
N ILE A 30 -10.71 14.65 -9.56
CA ILE A 30 -10.34 15.72 -8.63
C ILE A 30 -11.05 15.48 -7.30
N TYR A 31 -10.27 15.13 -6.27
CA TYR A 31 -10.79 14.79 -4.94
C TYR A 31 -9.99 15.49 -3.84
N ARG A 32 -10.69 15.78 -2.74
CA ARG A 32 -10.07 16.13 -1.45
C ARG A 32 -9.57 14.86 -0.77
N LYS A 33 -8.59 14.97 0.13
CA LYS A 33 -8.25 13.85 1.02
C LYS A 33 -9.20 13.77 2.23
N GLU A 34 -9.73 14.91 2.67
CA GLU A 34 -10.66 15.04 3.80
C GLU A 34 -11.54 16.30 3.66
N ALA A 35 -12.57 16.38 4.48
CA ALA A 35 -13.55 17.48 4.42
C ALA A 35 -12.89 18.84 4.70
N GLY A 36 -13.34 19.88 4.02
CA GLY A 36 -12.85 21.26 4.22
C GLY A 36 -11.54 21.60 3.50
N GLU A 37 -10.86 20.63 2.89
CA GLU A 37 -9.64 20.89 2.13
C GLU A 37 -9.87 21.15 0.62
N GLY A 38 -8.80 21.54 -0.08
CA GLY A 38 -8.74 21.65 -1.53
C GLY A 38 -8.43 20.33 -2.24
N GLU A 39 -8.10 20.41 -3.53
CA GLU A 39 -7.61 19.25 -4.29
C GLU A 39 -6.40 18.63 -3.60
N SER A 40 -6.39 17.31 -3.52
CA SER A 40 -5.27 16.53 -3.01
C SER A 40 -4.88 15.44 -3.98
N PHE A 41 -3.57 15.32 -4.24
CA PHE A 41 -3.00 14.17 -4.92
C PHE A 41 -3.42 12.87 -4.23
N TYR A 42 -3.25 12.79 -2.91
CA TYR A 42 -3.59 11.59 -2.14
C TYR A 42 -5.10 11.34 -2.12
N GLY A 43 -5.93 12.39 -2.09
CA GLY A 43 -7.38 12.24 -2.24
C GLY A 43 -7.75 11.57 -3.56
N SER A 44 -7.18 12.06 -4.66
CA SER A 44 -7.46 11.55 -6.01
C SER A 44 -6.87 10.17 -6.26
N TYR A 45 -5.68 9.88 -5.71
CA TYR A 45 -5.03 8.57 -5.80
C TYR A 45 -5.81 7.49 -5.02
N HIS A 46 -6.22 7.76 -3.78
CA HIS A 46 -7.00 6.81 -2.98
C HIS A 46 -8.41 6.62 -3.55
N ALA A 47 -9.08 7.68 -4.03
CA ALA A 47 -10.38 7.55 -4.67
C ALA A 47 -10.34 6.59 -5.87
N ALA A 48 -9.29 6.63 -6.68
CA ALA A 48 -9.11 5.67 -7.78
C ALA A 48 -9.02 4.23 -7.27
N HIS A 49 -8.29 3.98 -6.17
CA HIS A 49 -8.14 2.65 -5.59
C HIS A 49 -9.43 2.13 -4.93
N ILE A 50 -10.20 3.00 -4.28
CA ILE A 50 -11.50 2.63 -3.70
C ILE A 50 -12.48 2.26 -4.82
N LEU A 51 -12.52 3.05 -5.89
CA LEU A 51 -13.35 2.73 -7.05
C LEU A 51 -12.89 1.44 -7.72
N ASP A 52 -11.58 1.21 -7.87
CA ASP A 52 -11.04 -0.04 -8.42
C ASP A 52 -11.50 -1.24 -7.59
N LEU A 53 -11.29 -1.20 -6.27
CA LEU A 53 -11.67 -2.25 -5.31
C LEU A 53 -13.13 -2.70 -5.46
N PHE A 54 -14.04 -1.77 -5.77
CA PHE A 54 -15.48 -2.05 -5.92
C PHE A 54 -15.97 -2.09 -7.38
N GLY A 55 -15.05 -2.11 -8.35
CA GLY A 55 -15.33 -2.16 -9.79
C GLY A 55 -15.88 -0.86 -10.40
N GLY A 56 -15.92 0.23 -9.65
CA GLY A 56 -16.44 1.53 -10.09
C GLY A 56 -15.63 2.19 -11.21
N LEU A 57 -14.34 1.87 -11.36
CA LEU A 57 -13.54 2.40 -12.49
C LEU A 57 -13.97 1.83 -13.85
N ALA A 58 -14.59 0.64 -13.87
CA ALA A 58 -15.10 0.04 -15.10
C ALA A 58 -16.36 0.75 -15.62
N GLU A 59 -17.07 1.46 -14.75
CA GLU A 59 -18.27 2.24 -15.08
C GLU A 59 -17.93 3.60 -15.72
N LEU A 60 -16.69 4.07 -15.57
CA LEU A 60 -16.22 5.31 -16.15
C LEU A 60 -15.93 5.17 -17.66
N SER A 61 -16.27 6.22 -18.41
CA SER A 61 -15.88 6.29 -19.82
C SER A 61 -14.35 6.34 -19.96
N GLU A 62 -13.83 5.86 -21.09
CA GLU A 62 -12.39 5.98 -21.36
C GLU A 62 -11.92 7.45 -21.34
N SER A 63 -12.77 8.37 -21.82
CA SER A 63 -12.51 9.81 -21.76
C SER A 63 -12.33 10.29 -20.32
N ASP A 64 -13.20 9.89 -19.41
CA ASP A 64 -13.12 10.30 -18.00
C ASP A 64 -11.87 9.72 -17.33
N ARG A 65 -11.55 8.45 -17.61
CA ARG A 65 -10.30 7.85 -17.13
C ARG A 65 -9.06 8.58 -17.67
N ARG A 66 -9.07 9.01 -18.94
CA ARG A 66 -7.99 9.82 -19.52
C ARG A 66 -7.87 11.20 -18.88
N ILE A 67 -9.00 11.85 -18.57
CA ILE A 67 -9.00 13.14 -17.85
C ILE A 67 -8.39 12.96 -16.45
N TRP A 68 -8.81 11.92 -15.73
CA TRP A 68 -8.25 11.61 -14.41
C TRP A 68 -6.74 11.32 -14.51
N ALA A 69 -6.34 10.44 -15.43
CA ALA A 69 -4.93 10.09 -15.61
C ALA A 69 -4.06 11.30 -15.94
N ARG A 70 -4.56 12.27 -16.72
CA ARG A 70 -3.86 13.52 -17.00
C ARG A 70 -3.56 14.32 -15.74
N ASN A 71 -4.39 14.26 -14.71
CA ASN A 71 -4.06 14.89 -13.42
C ASN A 71 -2.75 14.32 -12.88
N PHE A 72 -2.52 13.00 -12.99
CA PHE A 72 -1.27 12.37 -12.55
C PHE A 72 -0.12 12.63 -13.52
N THR A 73 -0.32 12.46 -14.83
CA THR A 73 0.79 12.63 -15.80
C THR A 73 1.29 14.07 -15.91
N ASN A 74 0.45 15.06 -15.62
CA ASN A 74 0.87 16.47 -15.50
C ASN A 74 1.91 16.71 -14.38
N ARG A 75 2.12 15.75 -13.47
CA ARG A 75 3.12 15.81 -12.40
C ARG A 75 4.40 15.04 -12.76
N GLN A 76 4.45 14.41 -13.93
CA GLN A 76 5.61 13.66 -14.40
C GLN A 76 6.69 14.60 -14.93
N THR A 77 7.94 14.32 -14.57
CA THR A 77 9.11 15.04 -15.09
C THR A 77 9.53 14.46 -16.45
N GLN A 78 10.32 15.22 -17.20
CA GLN A 78 10.88 14.78 -18.49
C GLN A 78 11.83 13.57 -18.36
N HIS A 79 12.30 13.27 -17.15
CA HIS A 79 13.15 12.11 -16.83
C HIS A 79 12.35 10.96 -16.19
N GLY A 80 11.03 11.09 -16.11
CA GLY A 80 10.11 10.00 -15.80
C GLY A 80 9.62 9.87 -14.36
N TYR A 81 10.29 10.46 -13.37
CA TYR A 81 9.82 10.48 -11.98
C TYR A 81 8.68 11.50 -11.80
N PHE A 82 7.99 11.49 -10.66
CA PHE A 82 6.90 12.44 -10.41
C PHE A 82 7.26 13.42 -9.31
N SER A 83 6.83 14.67 -9.48
CA SER A 83 7.05 15.73 -8.51
C SER A 83 5.83 16.67 -8.44
N PRO A 84 5.41 17.09 -7.22
CA PRO A 84 4.39 18.14 -7.08
C PRO A 84 4.93 19.53 -7.43
N LYS A 85 6.24 19.68 -7.63
CA LYS A 85 6.93 20.94 -7.90
C LYS A 85 7.25 21.08 -9.38
N ALA A 86 6.67 22.08 -10.04
CA ALA A 86 6.83 22.31 -11.47
C ALA A 86 8.28 22.63 -11.86
N GLU A 87 9.03 23.30 -10.99
CA GLU A 87 10.44 23.61 -11.19
C GLU A 87 11.35 22.37 -11.26
N GLU A 88 10.88 21.22 -10.79
CA GLU A 88 11.60 19.95 -10.87
C GLU A 88 11.37 19.21 -12.20
N HIS A 89 10.40 19.62 -13.02
CA HIS A 89 9.98 18.83 -14.18
C HIS A 89 11.05 18.69 -15.27
N ALA A 90 11.98 19.64 -15.37
CA ALA A 90 13.12 19.57 -16.27
C ALA A 90 14.39 18.99 -15.62
N ARG A 91 14.41 18.84 -14.28
CA ARG A 91 15.62 18.48 -13.54
C ARG A 91 15.89 16.98 -13.64
N ARG A 92 17.12 16.62 -13.98
CA ARG A 92 17.63 15.25 -13.82
C ARG A 92 18.24 15.14 -12.43
N LEU A 93 17.73 14.23 -11.62
CA LEU A 93 18.23 13.95 -10.27
C LEU A 93 19.06 12.67 -10.29
N ALA A 94 20.11 12.62 -9.48
CA ALA A 94 20.79 11.36 -9.22
C ALA A 94 19.89 10.46 -8.37
N VAL A 95 20.08 9.14 -8.44
CA VAL A 95 19.22 8.18 -7.73
C VAL A 95 19.18 8.40 -6.21
N ASN A 96 20.27 8.90 -5.62
CA ASN A 96 20.33 9.20 -4.18
C ASN A 96 19.61 10.51 -3.82
N ASP A 97 19.35 11.38 -4.78
CA ASP A 97 18.58 12.61 -4.56
C ASP A 97 17.06 12.37 -4.74
N LEU A 98 16.66 11.16 -5.15
CA LEU A 98 15.27 10.77 -5.36
C LEU A 98 14.55 10.33 -4.07
N GLU A 99 15.24 10.23 -2.93
CA GLU A 99 14.64 9.78 -1.66
C GLU A 99 13.30 10.48 -1.33
N PRO A 100 13.16 11.82 -1.50
CA PRO A 100 11.89 12.52 -1.25
C PRO A 100 10.76 12.22 -2.25
N TYR A 101 11.08 11.64 -3.41
CA TYR A 101 10.18 11.50 -4.55
C TYR A 101 9.71 10.07 -4.80
N TRP A 102 10.37 9.06 -4.22
CA TRP A 102 10.01 7.65 -4.40
C TRP A 102 8.56 7.36 -4.02
N HIS A 103 8.12 7.76 -2.82
CA HIS A 103 6.75 7.55 -2.35
C HIS A 103 5.72 8.23 -3.27
N TYR A 104 6.02 9.46 -3.72
CA TYR A 104 5.14 10.22 -4.61
C TYR A 104 5.05 9.60 -6.00
N THR A 105 6.20 9.18 -6.55
CA THR A 105 6.31 8.46 -7.84
C THR A 105 5.52 7.16 -7.82
N ARG A 106 5.66 6.37 -6.75
CA ARG A 106 4.91 5.13 -6.55
C ARG A 106 3.39 5.35 -6.60
N GLY A 107 2.87 6.34 -5.87
CA GLY A 107 1.43 6.61 -5.84
C GLY A 107 0.88 7.03 -7.21
N ASN A 108 1.63 7.82 -7.99
CA ASN A 108 1.24 8.16 -9.37
C ASN A 108 1.24 6.92 -10.27
N ILE A 109 2.25 6.06 -10.18
CA ILE A 109 2.32 4.82 -10.97
C ILE A 109 1.15 3.89 -10.65
N TRP A 110 0.83 3.69 -9.36
CA TRP A 110 -0.33 2.86 -9.00
C TRP A 110 -1.65 3.47 -9.48
N ALA A 111 -1.84 4.79 -9.36
CA ALA A 111 -3.03 5.44 -9.88
C ALA A 111 -3.19 5.22 -11.39
N LEU A 112 -2.11 5.37 -12.15
CA LEU A 112 -2.10 5.12 -13.59
C LEU A 112 -2.41 3.65 -13.91
N ARG A 113 -1.86 2.70 -13.15
CA ARG A 113 -2.13 1.26 -13.32
C ARG A 113 -3.60 0.91 -13.12
N VAL A 114 -4.23 1.36 -12.03
CA VAL A 114 -5.67 1.08 -11.80
C VAL A 114 -6.57 1.78 -12.81
N LEU A 115 -6.14 2.93 -13.35
CA LEU A 115 -6.85 3.63 -14.44
C LEU A 115 -6.63 2.99 -15.82
N GLY A 116 -5.73 2.01 -15.95
CA GLY A 116 -5.36 1.41 -17.23
C GLY A 116 -4.63 2.38 -18.16
N MET A 117 -3.85 3.31 -17.61
CA MET A 117 -3.16 4.36 -18.33
C MET A 117 -1.64 4.26 -18.13
N LYS A 118 -0.90 4.80 -19.10
CA LYS A 118 0.57 4.80 -19.11
C LYS A 118 1.10 6.23 -18.86
N PRO A 119 2.22 6.41 -18.17
CA PRO A 119 2.92 7.69 -18.10
C PRO A 119 3.36 8.20 -19.48
N ASP A 120 3.47 9.52 -19.62
CA ASP A 120 3.85 10.19 -20.87
C ASP A 120 5.34 10.00 -21.20
N PHE A 121 6.20 10.02 -20.18
CA PHE A 121 7.65 9.83 -20.32
C PHE A 121 8.09 8.46 -19.78
N ARG A 122 9.16 7.92 -20.39
CA ARG A 122 9.83 6.72 -19.89
C ARG A 122 10.50 7.00 -18.54
N LEU A 123 10.60 5.98 -17.69
CA LEU A 123 11.12 6.07 -16.33
C LEU A 123 12.66 6.08 -16.30
N ASP A 124 13.30 6.97 -17.07
CA ASP A 124 14.75 6.99 -17.32
C ASP A 124 15.58 7.26 -16.05
N PHE A 125 14.97 7.86 -15.02
CA PHE A 125 15.60 8.00 -13.71
C PHE A 125 16.03 6.66 -13.06
N LEU A 126 15.51 5.53 -13.55
CA LEU A 126 15.87 4.18 -13.10
C LEU A 126 17.14 3.63 -13.76
N GLU A 127 17.65 4.24 -14.84
CA GLU A 127 18.85 3.76 -15.55
C GLU A 127 20.03 3.42 -14.63
N PRO A 128 20.37 4.22 -13.58
CA PRO A 128 21.47 3.89 -12.67
C PRO A 128 21.25 2.60 -11.85
N LEU A 129 20.00 2.13 -11.75
CA LEU A 129 19.62 0.91 -11.04
C LEU A 129 19.44 -0.29 -11.96
N LEU A 130 19.57 -0.14 -13.29
CA LEU A 130 19.53 -1.24 -14.26
C LEU A 130 20.85 -2.04 -14.29
N SER A 131 21.39 -2.32 -13.11
CA SER A 131 22.57 -3.13 -12.88
C SER A 131 22.37 -3.93 -11.61
N VAL A 132 22.67 -5.23 -11.67
CA VAL A 132 22.58 -6.16 -10.53
C VAL A 132 23.30 -5.59 -9.30
N ASP A 133 24.57 -5.19 -9.46
CA ASP A 133 25.40 -4.67 -8.37
C ASP A 133 24.92 -3.31 -7.86
N ALA A 134 24.32 -2.50 -8.73
CA ALA A 134 23.79 -1.19 -8.34
C ALA A 134 22.52 -1.36 -7.50
N LEU A 135 21.57 -2.19 -7.96
CA LEU A 135 20.32 -2.44 -7.26
C LEU A 135 20.55 -3.17 -5.93
N TYR A 136 21.41 -4.19 -5.91
CA TYR A 136 21.80 -4.91 -4.69
C TYR A 136 22.33 -3.94 -3.62
N ARG A 137 23.27 -3.06 -3.98
CA ARG A 137 23.83 -2.06 -3.05
C ARG A 137 22.80 -1.01 -2.65
N TRP A 138 21.95 -0.59 -3.58
CA TRP A 138 20.92 0.41 -3.31
C TRP A 138 19.90 -0.10 -2.28
N VAL A 139 19.50 -1.37 -2.32
CA VAL A 139 18.61 -1.98 -1.31
C VAL A 139 19.28 -2.03 0.08
N LYS A 140 20.56 -2.43 0.13
CA LYS A 140 21.28 -2.61 1.40
C LYS A 140 21.74 -1.31 2.06
N LYS A 141 21.68 -0.16 1.37
CA LYS A 141 22.14 1.12 1.92
C LYS A 141 21.21 1.65 3.03
N TYR A 142 19.95 1.22 3.06
CA TYR A 142 18.96 1.73 4.00
C TYR A 142 19.22 1.28 5.44
N ASN A 143 18.79 2.10 6.40
CA ASN A 143 18.83 1.74 7.81
C ASN A 143 17.70 0.76 8.15
N TRP A 144 18.03 -0.54 8.16
CA TRP A 144 17.07 -1.61 8.42
C TRP A 144 16.68 -1.77 9.90
N ALA A 145 17.30 -1.03 10.82
CA ALA A 145 16.72 -0.86 12.17
C ALA A 145 15.39 -0.08 12.14
N ASN A 146 15.15 0.66 11.05
CA ASN A 146 13.85 1.24 10.70
C ASN A 146 13.33 0.58 9.42
N SER A 147 12.99 -0.70 9.54
CA SER A 147 12.46 -1.54 8.45
C SER A 147 11.26 -0.92 7.76
N TRP A 148 10.38 -0.24 8.50
CA TRP A 148 9.24 0.47 7.92
C TRP A 148 9.66 1.53 6.89
N ALA A 149 10.62 2.40 7.23
CA ALA A 149 11.09 3.43 6.31
C ALA A 149 11.87 2.85 5.11
N GLY A 150 12.75 1.88 5.37
CA GLY A 150 13.57 1.23 4.33
C GLY A 150 12.73 0.43 3.34
N GLY A 151 11.84 -0.43 3.85
CA GLY A 151 10.95 -1.25 3.04
C GLY A 151 10.05 -0.40 2.13
N ASN A 152 9.56 0.73 2.63
CA ASN A 152 8.72 1.65 1.86
C ASN A 152 9.44 2.20 0.62
N GLN A 153 10.73 2.57 0.72
CA GLN A 153 11.52 2.99 -0.43
C GLN A 153 11.78 1.84 -1.41
N VAL A 154 12.10 0.64 -0.89
CA VAL A 154 12.32 -0.54 -1.74
C VAL A 154 11.06 -0.88 -2.54
N LEU A 155 9.88 -0.82 -1.93
CA LEU A 155 8.60 -1.00 -2.62
C LEU A 155 8.36 0.03 -3.72
N ALA A 156 8.69 1.30 -3.45
CA ALA A 156 8.55 2.36 -4.43
C ALA A 156 9.46 2.14 -5.64
N CYS A 157 10.71 1.73 -5.41
CA CYS A 157 11.64 1.35 -6.47
C CYS A 157 11.15 0.15 -7.27
N ALA A 158 10.74 -0.94 -6.61
CA ALA A 158 10.19 -2.12 -7.26
C ALA A 158 8.95 -1.80 -8.11
N THR A 159 8.05 -0.96 -7.60
CA THR A 159 6.87 -0.47 -8.35
C THR A 159 7.29 0.22 -9.65
N ALA A 160 8.31 1.09 -9.58
CA ALA A 160 8.82 1.81 -10.75
C ALA A 160 9.54 0.87 -11.73
N LEU A 161 10.33 -0.08 -11.25
CA LEU A 161 10.98 -1.10 -12.09
C LEU A 161 9.95 -1.98 -12.82
N PHE A 162 8.92 -2.47 -12.12
CA PHE A 162 7.84 -3.22 -12.76
C PHE A 162 7.08 -2.37 -13.78
N ALA A 163 6.86 -1.09 -13.50
CA ALA A 163 6.25 -0.17 -14.47
C ALA A 163 7.13 0.05 -15.70
N LEU A 164 8.44 0.15 -15.52
CA LEU A 164 9.39 0.24 -16.64
C LEU A 164 9.34 -1.02 -17.51
N ARG A 165 9.32 -2.21 -16.90
CA ARG A 165 9.16 -3.49 -17.60
C ARG A 165 7.83 -3.55 -18.37
N ASP A 166 6.73 -3.35 -17.65
CA ASP A 166 5.39 -3.61 -18.18
C ASP A 166 5.03 -2.60 -19.28
N TRP A 167 5.26 -1.30 -19.05
CA TRP A 167 4.84 -0.27 -20.01
C TRP A 167 5.87 0.04 -21.09
N PHE A 168 7.16 -0.18 -20.84
CA PHE A 168 8.23 0.22 -21.76
C PHE A 168 9.07 -0.94 -22.27
N GLY A 169 8.69 -2.19 -21.95
CA GLY A 169 9.30 -3.39 -22.49
C GLY A 169 10.74 -3.63 -22.02
N GLU A 170 11.13 -3.06 -20.87
CA GLU A 170 12.48 -3.24 -20.34
C GLU A 170 12.69 -4.65 -19.78
N SER A 171 13.20 -5.55 -20.61
CA SER A 171 13.35 -6.97 -20.29
C SER A 171 14.39 -7.25 -19.20
N GLU A 172 15.36 -6.35 -19.01
CA GLU A 172 16.42 -6.52 -18.00
C GLU A 172 15.88 -6.45 -16.56
N VAL A 173 14.68 -5.89 -16.36
CA VAL A 173 14.07 -5.75 -15.02
C VAL A 173 13.94 -7.10 -14.32
N ASP A 174 13.48 -8.14 -15.01
CA ASP A 174 13.30 -9.46 -14.40
C ASP A 174 14.65 -10.01 -13.88
N ARG A 175 15.71 -9.85 -14.69
CA ARG A 175 17.08 -10.27 -14.34
C ARG A 175 17.65 -9.50 -13.14
N ILE A 176 17.53 -8.18 -13.11
CA ILE A 176 18.10 -7.37 -12.01
C ILE A 176 17.33 -7.57 -10.70
N MET A 177 16.04 -7.89 -10.77
CA MET A 177 15.26 -8.25 -9.58
C MET A 177 15.76 -9.59 -9.02
N GLU A 178 15.89 -10.61 -9.87
CA GLU A 178 16.35 -11.96 -9.51
C GLU A 178 17.76 -11.99 -8.93
N TYR A 179 18.70 -11.28 -9.54
CA TYR A 179 20.11 -11.34 -9.14
C TYR A 179 20.57 -10.16 -8.27
N GLY A 180 19.78 -9.09 -8.18
CA GLY A 180 20.12 -7.88 -7.43
C GLY A 180 19.23 -7.66 -6.21
N MET A 181 17.94 -7.39 -6.42
CA MET A 181 17.02 -7.03 -5.33
C MET A 181 16.72 -8.21 -4.39
N TYR A 182 16.33 -9.38 -4.92
CA TYR A 182 15.97 -10.51 -4.07
C TYR A 182 17.15 -11.00 -3.23
N PRO A 183 18.37 -11.21 -3.76
CA PRO A 183 19.50 -11.62 -2.93
C PRO A 183 19.82 -10.61 -1.82
N ALA A 184 19.72 -9.30 -2.12
CA ALA A 184 19.88 -8.28 -1.09
C ALA A 184 18.83 -8.41 0.02
N LEU A 185 17.56 -8.60 -0.34
CA LEU A 185 16.47 -8.77 0.62
C LEU A 185 16.56 -10.08 1.40
N GLU A 186 16.98 -11.18 0.77
CA GLU A 186 17.17 -12.48 1.44
C GLU A 186 18.26 -12.43 2.52
N GLU A 187 19.28 -11.60 2.36
CA GLU A 187 20.30 -11.37 3.39
C GLU A 187 19.82 -10.45 4.53
N LEU A 188 18.77 -9.67 4.27
CA LEU A 188 18.16 -8.73 5.23
C LEU A 188 16.98 -9.34 5.99
N LEU A 189 16.52 -10.52 5.60
CA LEU A 189 15.50 -11.28 6.30
C LEU A 189 16.07 -11.87 7.60
N ASP A 190 15.37 -11.64 8.72
CA ASP A 190 15.66 -12.31 9.98
C ASP A 190 14.91 -13.65 10.03
N GLU A 191 15.61 -14.77 10.00
CA GLU A 191 14.98 -16.09 10.06
C GLU A 191 14.31 -16.37 11.41
N GLN A 192 14.64 -15.64 12.49
CA GLN A 192 14.03 -15.87 13.81
C GLN A 192 12.61 -15.31 13.90
N THR A 193 12.37 -14.19 13.22
CA THR A 193 11.08 -13.50 13.21
C THR A 193 10.32 -13.67 11.90
N GLY A 194 11.02 -13.99 10.81
CA GLY A 194 10.47 -13.94 9.45
C GLY A 194 10.24 -12.51 8.93
N PHE A 195 10.71 -11.48 9.64
CA PHE A 195 10.61 -10.08 9.25
C PHE A 195 11.94 -9.54 8.75
N TRP A 196 11.88 -8.45 7.98
CA TRP A 196 13.08 -7.69 7.61
C TRP A 196 13.45 -6.72 8.72
N GLY A 197 14.74 -6.63 9.04
CA GLY A 197 15.28 -5.57 9.91
C GLY A 197 15.35 -5.87 11.40
N THR A 198 14.68 -6.90 11.90
CA THR A 198 14.63 -7.19 13.36
C THR A 198 15.99 -7.59 13.93
N GLN A 199 16.81 -8.29 13.15
CA GLN A 199 18.20 -8.60 13.50
C GLN A 199 19.12 -7.37 13.51
N PHE A 200 18.66 -6.25 12.95
CA PHE A 200 19.37 -4.97 12.93
C PHE A 200 18.81 -3.95 13.93
N GLY A 201 17.80 -4.32 14.73
CA GLY A 201 17.26 -3.49 15.81
C GLY A 201 15.84 -2.97 15.59
N ALA A 202 15.17 -3.32 14.49
CA ALA A 202 13.74 -3.04 14.35
C ALA A 202 12.95 -3.83 15.41
N ASN A 203 12.04 -3.18 16.13
CA ASN A 203 11.09 -3.89 16.99
C ASN A 203 10.04 -4.64 16.15
N LEU A 204 9.30 -5.56 16.76
CA LEU A 204 8.33 -6.39 16.02
C LEU A 204 7.30 -5.58 15.21
N PRO A 205 6.63 -4.54 15.75
CA PRO A 205 5.74 -3.71 14.94
C PRO A 205 6.45 -3.04 13.75
N ASN A 206 7.62 -2.42 13.96
CA ASN A 206 8.37 -1.80 12.87
C ASN A 206 8.80 -2.84 11.81
N GLY A 207 9.19 -4.05 12.24
CA GLY A 207 9.50 -5.18 11.37
C GLY A 207 8.28 -5.65 10.57
N LEU A 208 7.10 -5.75 11.17
CA LEU A 208 5.84 -6.05 10.48
C LEU A 208 5.56 -5.00 9.40
N PHE A 209 5.55 -3.71 9.78
CA PHE A 209 5.26 -2.62 8.85
C PHE A 209 6.32 -2.48 7.76
N GLY A 210 7.57 -2.89 7.99
CA GLY A 210 8.56 -3.04 6.91
C GLY A 210 8.31 -4.23 6.00
N THR A 211 7.93 -5.38 6.58
CA THR A 211 7.70 -6.64 5.88
C THR A 211 6.60 -6.54 4.83
N ILE A 212 5.50 -5.81 5.11
CA ILE A 212 4.40 -5.63 4.16
C ILE A 212 4.80 -4.84 2.91
N HIS A 213 5.92 -4.11 2.96
CA HIS A 213 6.45 -3.42 1.79
C HIS A 213 7.37 -4.31 0.96
N ILE A 214 7.78 -5.48 1.48
CA ILE A 214 8.66 -6.40 0.78
C ILE A 214 7.89 -7.57 0.17
N THR A 215 6.99 -8.18 0.94
CA THR A 215 6.27 -9.38 0.50
C THR A 215 5.44 -9.21 -0.79
N PRO A 216 4.79 -8.07 -1.10
CA PRO A 216 4.10 -7.94 -2.37
C PRO A 216 5.06 -7.91 -3.57
N ILE A 217 6.32 -7.49 -3.38
CA ILE A 217 7.35 -7.55 -4.44
C ILE A 217 7.66 -9.01 -4.81
N TYR A 218 7.61 -9.90 -3.81
CA TYR A 218 7.83 -11.32 -3.98
C TYR A 218 6.63 -11.94 -4.69
N PHE A 219 5.43 -11.65 -4.21
CA PHE A 219 4.18 -12.20 -4.77
C PHE A 219 3.95 -11.77 -6.22
N ALA A 220 4.28 -10.53 -6.58
CA ALA A 220 4.16 -10.02 -7.94
C ALA A 220 4.97 -10.81 -8.99
N GLN A 221 6.01 -11.53 -8.57
CA GLN A 221 6.90 -12.31 -9.44
C GLN A 221 6.94 -13.80 -9.07
N GLY A 222 6.08 -14.24 -8.13
CA GLY A 222 6.06 -15.61 -7.64
C GLY A 222 7.33 -16.04 -6.90
N TRP A 223 8.07 -15.10 -6.30
CA TRP A 223 9.24 -15.43 -5.48
C TRP A 223 8.81 -16.02 -4.12
N PRO A 224 9.44 -17.12 -3.66
CA PRO A 224 9.03 -17.77 -2.43
C PRO A 224 9.34 -16.92 -1.20
N LEU A 225 8.40 -16.86 -0.24
CA LEU A 225 8.63 -16.26 1.06
C LEU A 225 9.32 -17.28 2.00
N ARG A 226 10.56 -17.01 2.38
CA ARG A 226 11.28 -17.78 3.40
C ARG A 226 10.75 -17.48 4.80
N ALA A 227 10.95 -18.44 5.72
CA ALA A 227 10.56 -18.33 7.13
C ALA A 227 9.07 -18.00 7.38
N ALA A 228 8.16 -18.46 6.50
CA ALA A 228 6.73 -18.18 6.59
C ALA A 228 6.12 -18.51 7.98
N GLU A 229 6.49 -19.64 8.60
CA GLU A 229 5.99 -20.00 9.94
C GLU A 229 6.46 -19.04 11.04
N ARG A 230 7.70 -18.54 10.96
CA ARG A 230 8.20 -17.53 11.90
C ARG A 230 7.50 -16.20 11.69
N ASN A 231 7.21 -15.87 10.44
CA ASN A 231 6.41 -14.70 10.07
C ASN A 231 4.98 -14.78 10.64
N VAL A 232 4.36 -15.98 10.66
CA VAL A 232 3.08 -16.23 11.36
C VAL A 232 3.21 -15.92 12.85
N ASP A 233 4.22 -16.47 13.53
CA ASP A 233 4.41 -16.24 14.96
C ASP A 233 4.61 -14.75 15.30
N SER A 234 5.44 -14.05 14.52
CA SER A 234 5.71 -12.63 14.73
C SER A 234 4.52 -11.75 14.41
N THR A 235 3.76 -12.07 13.35
CA THR A 235 2.53 -11.33 13.00
C THR A 235 1.48 -11.47 14.10
N LEU A 236 1.24 -12.69 14.59
CA LEU A 236 0.32 -12.94 15.70
C LEU A 236 0.76 -12.23 16.99
N ALA A 237 2.08 -12.15 17.24
CA ALA A 237 2.63 -11.45 18.40
C ALA A 237 2.47 -9.91 18.34
N CYS A 238 2.29 -9.33 17.15
CA CYS A 238 2.05 -7.90 16.98
C CYS A 238 0.59 -7.50 17.25
N GLN A 239 -0.36 -8.43 17.20
CA GLN A 239 -1.78 -8.08 17.37
C GLN A 239 -2.08 -7.72 18.83
N LEU A 240 -2.75 -6.59 19.04
CA LEU A 240 -3.19 -6.13 20.34
C LEU A 240 -4.47 -6.84 20.79
N ALA A 241 -4.77 -6.75 22.09
CA ALA A 241 -5.91 -7.43 22.70
C ALA A 241 -7.27 -7.04 22.07
N ASP A 242 -7.35 -5.84 21.51
CA ASP A 242 -8.56 -5.34 20.86
C ASP A 242 -8.69 -5.75 19.39
N GLY A 243 -7.71 -6.48 18.85
CA GLY A 243 -7.68 -6.94 17.45
C GLY A 243 -6.89 -6.05 16.50
N SER A 244 -6.52 -4.83 16.94
CA SER A 244 -5.72 -3.89 16.16
C SER A 244 -4.23 -4.27 16.11
N PHE A 245 -3.48 -3.58 15.26
CA PHE A 245 -2.01 -3.65 15.18
C PHE A 245 -1.35 -2.32 15.60
N TRP A 246 -2.16 -1.35 16.03
CA TRP A 246 -1.70 -0.07 16.55
C TRP A 246 -2.61 0.41 17.68
N PRO A 247 -2.08 0.95 18.79
CA PRO A 247 -2.91 1.34 19.92
C PRO A 247 -4.00 2.35 19.52
N GLY A 248 -5.26 1.99 19.75
CA GLY A 248 -6.43 2.80 19.40
C GLY A 248 -6.93 2.63 17.95
N GLY A 249 -6.26 1.78 17.15
CA GLY A 249 -6.51 1.59 15.73
C GLY A 249 -5.84 2.67 14.88
N SER A 250 -5.34 2.27 13.71
CA SER A 250 -4.84 3.17 12.69
C SER A 250 -4.80 2.49 11.32
N ASP A 251 -5.25 3.21 10.30
CA ASP A 251 -5.51 2.67 8.96
C ASP A 251 -4.34 1.91 8.34
N CYS A 252 -3.12 2.46 8.30
CA CYS A 252 -1.98 1.74 7.72
C CYS A 252 -1.56 0.52 8.56
N PRO A 253 -1.19 0.68 9.85
CA PRO A 253 -0.75 -0.47 10.66
C PRO A 253 -1.76 -1.62 10.74
N ASP A 254 -3.04 -1.28 10.83
CA ASP A 254 -4.12 -2.27 10.89
C ASP A 254 -4.23 -3.05 9.58
N PHE A 255 -4.14 -2.35 8.44
CA PHE A 255 -4.06 -3.01 7.14
C PHE A 255 -2.83 -3.91 7.03
N ASP A 256 -1.66 -3.46 7.50
CA ASP A 256 -0.40 -4.21 7.42
C ASP A 256 -0.52 -5.59 8.11
N GLY A 257 -1.11 -5.63 9.30
CA GLY A 257 -1.36 -6.89 10.00
C GLY A 257 -2.37 -7.80 9.29
N ALA A 258 -3.48 -7.24 8.81
CA ALA A 258 -4.49 -7.99 8.05
C ALA A 258 -3.93 -8.58 6.75
N TYR A 259 -3.13 -7.80 6.04
CA TYR A 259 -2.45 -8.21 4.82
C TYR A 259 -1.54 -9.41 5.06
N MET A 260 -0.72 -9.37 6.13
CA MET A 260 0.15 -10.50 6.46
C MET A 260 -0.65 -11.73 6.89
N MET A 261 -1.69 -11.59 7.71
CA MET A 261 -2.51 -12.74 8.12
C MET A 261 -3.12 -13.46 6.92
N ALA A 262 -3.74 -12.72 5.98
CA ALA A 262 -4.37 -13.31 4.81
C ALA A 262 -3.37 -14.04 3.90
N ASN A 263 -2.22 -13.42 3.61
CA ASN A 263 -1.22 -14.03 2.73
C ASN A 263 -0.50 -15.21 3.38
N LEU A 264 -0.19 -15.14 4.67
CA LEU A 264 0.46 -16.25 5.38
C LEU A 264 -0.45 -17.46 5.51
N ALA A 265 -1.76 -17.24 5.70
CA ALA A 265 -2.75 -18.31 5.77
C ALA A 265 -2.83 -19.12 4.45
N GLU A 266 -2.54 -18.49 3.31
CA GLU A 266 -2.46 -19.16 2.01
C GLU A 266 -1.11 -19.83 1.75
N LEU A 267 -0.03 -19.34 2.38
CA LEU A 267 1.32 -19.88 2.22
C LEU A 267 1.63 -21.08 3.12
N THR A 268 0.95 -21.21 4.27
CA THR A 268 1.20 -22.29 5.23
C THR A 268 -0.03 -22.63 6.07
N ASN A 269 -0.11 -23.88 6.52
CA ASN A 269 -1.11 -24.34 7.49
C ASN A 269 -0.64 -24.18 8.95
N TYR A 270 0.61 -23.77 9.18
CA TYR A 270 1.15 -23.56 10.51
C TYR A 270 0.31 -22.53 11.29
N ARG A 271 -0.23 -22.94 12.44
CA ARG A 271 -1.10 -22.12 13.31
C ARG A 271 -2.30 -21.49 12.59
N ARG A 272 -2.86 -22.18 11.59
CA ARG A 272 -4.03 -21.72 10.82
C ARG A 272 -5.20 -21.28 11.71
N GLU A 273 -5.54 -22.07 12.73
CA GLU A 273 -6.63 -21.74 13.67
C GLU A 273 -6.36 -20.45 14.45
N ASP A 274 -5.10 -20.19 14.83
CA ASP A 274 -4.72 -18.96 15.53
C ASP A 274 -4.81 -17.75 14.60
N LEU A 275 -4.41 -17.90 13.34
CA LEU A 275 -4.57 -16.87 12.30
C LEU A 275 -6.06 -16.57 12.07
N GLU A 276 -6.92 -17.58 11.96
CA GLU A 276 -8.36 -17.38 11.79
C GLU A 276 -8.98 -16.69 13.01
N SER A 277 -8.57 -17.08 14.22
CA SER A 277 -8.98 -16.41 15.46
C SER A 277 -8.54 -14.94 15.51
N ALA A 278 -7.30 -14.65 15.10
CA ALA A 278 -6.75 -13.29 14.99
C ALA A 278 -7.46 -12.46 13.92
N ALA A 279 -7.73 -13.05 12.75
CA ALA A 279 -8.46 -12.43 11.66
C ALA A 279 -9.90 -12.05 12.07
N ARG A 280 -10.58 -12.91 12.83
CA ARG A 280 -11.91 -12.60 13.37
C ARG A 280 -11.87 -11.45 14.37
N ARG A 281 -10.87 -11.40 15.26
CA ARG A 281 -10.69 -10.24 16.18
C ARG A 281 -10.43 -8.96 15.40
N TYR A 282 -9.55 -9.02 14.41
CA TYR A 282 -9.26 -7.89 13.54
C TYR A 282 -10.50 -7.41 12.78
N LEU A 283 -11.31 -8.32 12.24
CA LEU A 283 -12.55 -7.94 11.54
C LEU A 283 -13.50 -7.19 12.47
N GLN A 284 -13.67 -7.65 13.72
CA GLN A 284 -14.47 -6.91 14.71
C GLN A 284 -13.88 -5.51 14.97
N HIS A 285 -12.57 -5.40 15.09
CA HIS A 285 -11.86 -4.12 15.22
C HIS A 285 -12.10 -3.19 14.02
N ALA A 286 -11.85 -3.66 12.80
CA ALA A 286 -11.99 -2.85 11.58
C ALA A 286 -13.42 -2.30 11.43
N LEU A 287 -14.45 -3.08 11.78
CA LEU A 287 -15.85 -2.65 11.74
C LEU A 287 -16.20 -1.58 12.79
N MET A 288 -15.35 -1.34 13.80
CA MET A 288 -15.51 -0.22 14.73
C MET A 288 -15.09 1.13 14.11
N HIS A 289 -14.43 1.11 12.96
CA HIS A 289 -14.08 2.29 12.18
C HIS A 289 -15.15 2.65 11.14
N GLU A 290 -16.17 1.83 10.93
CA GLU A 290 -17.23 2.19 9.99
C GLU A 290 -18.01 3.42 10.52
N ASP A 291 -18.15 4.46 9.69
CA ASP A 291 -18.97 5.62 10.01
C ASP A 291 -20.45 5.20 10.12
N PRO A 292 -21.14 5.41 11.27
CA PRO A 292 -22.56 5.10 11.41
C PRO A 292 -23.47 5.86 10.44
N GLN A 293 -23.00 6.95 9.83
CA GLN A 293 -23.73 7.68 8.79
C GLN A 293 -23.53 7.06 7.38
N GLY A 294 -22.66 6.06 7.24
CA GLY A 294 -22.37 5.42 5.96
C GLY A 294 -21.56 6.30 5.01
N CYS A 295 -20.74 7.22 5.53
CA CYS A 295 -19.91 8.13 4.74
C CYS A 295 -18.43 7.97 5.11
N GLY A 296 -17.88 6.79 4.80
CA GLY A 296 -16.47 6.49 4.97
C GLY A 296 -16.13 5.82 6.28
N TRP A 297 -14.87 5.97 6.66
CA TRP A 297 -14.28 5.27 7.78
C TRP A 297 -13.57 6.24 8.72
N LEU A 298 -13.87 6.09 10.00
CA LEU A 298 -13.30 6.83 11.10
C LEU A 298 -11.80 6.50 11.23
N LEU A 299 -10.98 7.53 11.45
CA LEU A 299 -9.55 7.37 11.76
C LEU A 299 -9.35 6.54 13.03
N HIS A 300 -10.17 6.80 14.05
CA HIS A 300 -10.17 6.11 15.32
C HIS A 300 -11.49 5.38 15.55
N ARG A 301 -11.46 4.32 16.36
CA ARG A 301 -12.66 3.53 16.64
C ARG A 301 -13.74 4.36 17.30
N LYS A 302 -15.01 4.07 16.98
CA LYS A 302 -16.18 4.76 17.55
C LYS A 302 -16.33 4.66 19.07
N ASP A 303 -15.68 3.68 19.70
CA ASP A 303 -15.70 3.46 21.16
C ASP A 303 -14.40 3.89 21.87
N SER A 304 -13.46 4.48 21.13
CA SER A 304 -12.22 5.03 21.68
C SER A 304 -12.34 6.53 21.96
N ASN A 305 -11.47 7.06 22.83
CA ASN A 305 -11.37 8.49 23.13
C ASN A 305 -9.94 9.00 22.84
N PRO A 306 -9.73 10.32 22.70
CA PRO A 306 -8.40 10.88 22.38
C PRO A 306 -7.24 10.43 23.28
N LYS A 307 -7.51 10.13 24.55
CA LYS A 307 -6.51 9.61 25.51
C LYS A 307 -6.02 8.18 25.18
N ASP A 308 -6.78 7.44 24.39
CA ASP A 308 -6.52 6.06 24.01
C ASP A 308 -5.70 6.00 22.69
N TRP A 309 -5.55 7.13 22.00
CA TRP A 309 -4.90 7.20 20.70
C TRP A 309 -3.40 7.43 20.83
N VAL A 310 -2.63 6.66 20.08
CA VAL A 310 -1.19 6.84 19.96
C VAL A 310 -0.89 7.37 18.56
N PRO A 311 -0.29 8.56 18.42
CA PRO A 311 0.10 9.07 17.12
C PRO A 311 1.10 8.14 16.44
N ARG A 312 0.88 7.84 15.16
CA ARG A 312 1.78 6.98 14.40
C ARG A 312 2.84 7.77 13.64
N PRO A 313 4.05 7.22 13.45
CA PRO A 313 5.04 7.86 12.61
C PRO A 313 4.68 7.74 11.13
N HIS A 314 4.81 8.85 10.42
CA HIS A 314 4.88 8.91 8.96
C HIS A 314 6.32 9.28 8.57
N TRP A 315 7.05 8.33 7.98
CA TRP A 315 8.45 8.49 7.64
C TRP A 315 8.62 9.34 6.38
N ILE A 316 9.36 10.43 6.50
CA ILE A 316 9.62 11.37 5.41
C ILE A 316 11.11 11.47 5.14
N TRP A 317 11.44 11.37 3.86
CA TRP A 317 12.78 11.60 3.34
C TRP A 317 12.89 13.04 2.88
N LYS A 318 13.72 13.83 3.56
CA LYS A 318 13.94 15.25 3.21
C LYS A 318 15.14 15.36 2.27
N PRO A 319 15.14 16.34 1.33
CA PRO A 319 16.27 16.56 0.44
C PRO A 319 17.58 16.72 1.22
N GLY A 320 18.63 15.99 0.80
CA GLY A 320 19.96 16.04 1.40
C GLY A 320 20.10 15.28 2.73
N MET A 321 19.04 14.63 3.24
CA MET A 321 19.14 13.79 4.42
C MET A 321 19.44 12.33 4.03
N ALA A 322 20.33 11.69 4.78
CA ALA A 322 20.68 10.28 4.60
C ALA A 322 19.68 9.32 5.26
N GLU A 323 18.83 9.82 6.17
CA GLU A 323 17.87 9.04 6.93
C GLU A 323 16.49 9.70 6.92
N ALA A 324 15.44 8.87 7.09
CA ALA A 324 14.08 9.34 7.22
C ALA A 324 13.82 9.97 8.59
N THR A 325 12.96 10.97 8.64
CA THR A 325 12.45 11.57 9.88
C THR A 325 10.98 11.22 10.07
N ALA A 326 10.57 10.93 11.31
CA ALA A 326 9.15 10.72 11.61
C ALA A 326 8.40 12.06 11.74
N GLU A 327 7.28 12.18 11.05
CA GLU A 327 6.21 13.11 11.38
C GLU A 327 5.05 12.34 12.01
N LEU A 328 4.63 12.72 13.22
CA LEU A 328 3.50 12.05 13.87
C LEU A 328 2.19 12.44 13.19
N ARG A 329 1.28 11.47 13.09
CA ARG A 329 -0.06 11.62 12.51
C ARG A 329 -1.11 11.15 13.51
N ASP A 330 -2.34 11.60 13.28
CA ASP A 330 -3.54 11.17 14.00
C ASP A 330 -3.57 11.65 15.47
N GLU A 331 -3.04 12.86 15.70
CA GLU A 331 -3.06 13.57 16.99
C GLU A 331 -4.22 14.59 17.12
N ASP A 332 -4.85 14.95 15.99
CA ASP A 332 -5.93 15.93 15.92
C ASP A 332 -7.31 15.24 16.11
N PRO A 333 -8.03 15.50 17.22
CA PRO A 333 -9.32 14.88 17.49
C PRO A 333 -10.48 15.40 16.64
N ASP A 334 -10.32 16.55 15.99
CA ASP A 334 -11.34 17.08 15.09
C ASP A 334 -11.26 16.40 13.71
N ARG A 335 -10.13 15.76 13.43
CA ARG A 335 -9.91 15.00 12.19
C ARG A 335 -10.48 13.60 12.35
N THR A 336 -11.67 13.38 11.78
CA THR A 336 -12.41 12.12 11.94
C THR A 336 -12.27 11.17 10.76
N HIS A 337 -12.08 11.66 9.54
CA HIS A 337 -12.06 10.85 8.32
C HIS A 337 -10.92 11.27 7.39
N ILE A 338 -10.35 10.30 6.69
CA ILE A 338 -9.46 10.55 5.55
C ILE A 338 -9.67 9.46 4.48
N MET A 339 -9.41 9.81 3.23
CA MET A 339 -9.50 8.89 2.09
C MET A 339 -8.61 7.64 2.26
N LEU A 340 -7.51 7.74 3.00
CA LEU A 340 -6.61 6.61 3.27
C LEU A 340 -7.31 5.51 4.08
N GLY A 341 -7.93 5.86 5.21
CA GLY A 341 -8.76 4.92 5.99
C GLY A 341 -9.92 4.37 5.19
N SER A 342 -10.54 5.20 4.34
CA SER A 342 -11.61 4.74 3.44
C SER A 342 -11.15 3.85 2.28
N TRP A 343 -9.85 3.64 2.14
CA TRP A 343 -9.26 2.63 1.26
C TRP A 343 -8.78 1.41 2.04
N PHE A 344 -8.02 1.61 3.12
CA PHE A 344 -7.36 0.51 3.82
C PHE A 344 -8.29 -0.36 4.67
N TYR A 345 -9.31 0.20 5.35
CA TYR A 345 -10.28 -0.65 6.07
C TYR A 345 -11.15 -1.51 5.14
N PRO A 346 -11.76 -1.00 4.05
CA PRO A 346 -12.50 -1.89 3.15
C PRO A 346 -11.60 -2.90 2.45
N LEU A 347 -10.34 -2.52 2.13
CA LEU A 347 -9.37 -3.45 1.58
C LEU A 347 -9.00 -4.57 2.58
N SER A 348 -8.75 -4.24 3.84
CA SER A 348 -8.44 -5.26 4.86
C SER A 348 -9.63 -6.17 5.15
N ILE A 349 -10.85 -5.63 5.16
CA ILE A 349 -12.09 -6.43 5.27
C ILE A 349 -12.21 -7.39 4.09
N ALA A 350 -11.89 -6.96 2.86
CA ALA A 350 -11.86 -7.84 1.69
C ALA A 350 -10.90 -9.02 1.89
N LEU A 351 -9.70 -8.76 2.45
CA LEU A 351 -8.72 -9.80 2.75
C LEU A 351 -9.19 -10.78 3.82
N MET A 352 -9.83 -10.29 4.89
CA MET A 352 -10.38 -11.15 5.94
C MET A 352 -11.57 -11.98 5.44
N ALA A 353 -12.45 -11.38 4.63
CA ALA A 353 -13.56 -12.09 4.01
C ALA A 353 -13.06 -13.19 3.06
N HIS A 354 -12.01 -12.92 2.29
CA HIS A 354 -11.35 -13.94 1.47
C HIS A 354 -10.78 -15.09 2.31
N MET A 355 -10.01 -14.76 3.36
CA MET A 355 -9.34 -15.74 4.20
C MET A 355 -10.30 -16.64 4.99
N LEU A 356 -11.39 -16.06 5.53
CA LEU A 356 -12.32 -16.77 6.43
C LEU A 356 -13.50 -17.41 5.69
N GLY A 357 -14.00 -16.78 4.61
CA GLY A 357 -15.06 -17.32 3.76
C GLY A 357 -16.47 -17.41 4.37
N ASP A 358 -16.66 -17.00 5.62
CA ASP A 358 -17.92 -17.12 6.38
C ASP A 358 -18.27 -15.87 7.20
N THR A 359 -17.77 -14.71 6.78
CA THR A 359 -17.84 -13.46 7.55
C THR A 359 -19.13 -12.68 7.34
N GLY A 360 -19.84 -12.94 6.23
CA GLY A 360 -20.98 -12.12 5.80
C GLY A 360 -20.56 -10.85 5.07
N TYR A 361 -19.27 -10.70 4.74
CA TYR A 361 -18.68 -9.60 3.98
C TYR A 361 -18.13 -10.04 2.62
N GLU A 362 -18.37 -11.29 2.21
CA GLU A 362 -17.94 -11.84 0.93
C GLU A 362 -18.64 -11.13 -0.24
N GLY A 363 -17.87 -10.82 -1.28
CA GLY A 363 -18.38 -10.18 -2.49
C GLY A 363 -17.31 -10.02 -3.56
N ASP A 364 -17.65 -9.26 -4.60
CA ASP A 364 -16.84 -9.11 -5.80
C ASP A 364 -15.76 -8.01 -5.64
N TYR A 365 -14.94 -8.10 -4.60
CA TYR A 365 -13.79 -7.19 -4.42
C TYR A 365 -12.76 -7.40 -5.54
N GLN A 366 -12.27 -6.31 -6.12
CA GLN A 366 -11.18 -6.34 -7.09
C GLN A 366 -9.85 -6.08 -6.39
N LEU A 367 -9.10 -7.14 -6.09
CA LEU A 367 -7.76 -7.04 -5.53
C LEU A 367 -6.75 -6.92 -6.67
N ASN A 368 -6.40 -5.70 -7.04
CA ASN A 368 -5.61 -5.45 -8.25
C ASN A 368 -4.10 -5.63 -8.03
N ALA A 369 -3.54 -6.75 -8.49
CA ALA A 369 -2.13 -7.08 -8.31
C ALA A 369 -1.13 -6.11 -8.95
N HIS A 370 -1.58 -5.20 -9.82
CA HIS A 370 -0.74 -4.15 -10.38
C HIS A 370 -0.54 -2.98 -9.39
N SER A 371 -1.37 -2.87 -8.36
CA SER A 371 -1.08 -2.05 -7.18
C SER A 371 -0.46 -2.97 -6.13
N LEU A 372 0.82 -2.76 -5.79
CA LEU A 372 1.52 -3.72 -4.92
C LEU A 372 0.93 -3.81 -3.51
N HIS A 373 0.21 -2.80 -2.99
CA HIS A 373 -0.55 -2.97 -1.73
C HIS A 373 -1.78 -3.89 -1.86
N GLN A 374 -2.20 -4.21 -3.09
CA GLN A 374 -3.28 -5.14 -3.37
C GLN A 374 -2.78 -6.43 -4.05
N CYS A 375 -1.46 -6.62 -4.13
CA CYS A 375 -0.83 -7.79 -4.71
C CYS A 375 -0.61 -8.85 -3.64
N ASN A 376 -1.41 -9.90 -3.68
CA ASN A 376 -1.43 -11.02 -2.75
C ASN A 376 -0.94 -12.29 -3.45
N VAL A 377 -0.51 -13.28 -2.66
CA VAL A 377 -0.07 -14.59 -3.17
C VAL A 377 -1.15 -15.30 -3.99
N PHE A 378 -2.43 -15.07 -3.68
CA PHE A 378 -3.57 -15.70 -4.33
C PHE A 378 -4.12 -14.91 -5.53
N ASN A 379 -3.50 -13.78 -5.92
CA ASN A 379 -3.92 -13.03 -7.10
C ASN A 379 -3.65 -13.76 -8.44
N GLY A 380 -3.02 -14.93 -8.41
CA GLY A 380 -2.56 -15.65 -9.60
C GLY A 380 -1.33 -14.98 -10.23
N ASN A 381 -0.68 -15.65 -11.18
CA ASN A 381 0.43 -15.05 -11.92
C ASN A 381 -0.06 -13.77 -12.61
N VAL A 382 0.46 -12.62 -12.21
CA VAL A 382 0.13 -11.31 -12.78
C VAL A 382 0.50 -11.33 -14.26
N THR A 383 -0.49 -11.43 -15.14
CA THR A 383 -0.28 -11.36 -16.58
C THR A 383 0.34 -10.00 -16.92
N LYS A 384 1.41 -9.98 -17.72
CA LYS A 384 2.06 -8.72 -18.16
C LYS A 384 1.01 -7.85 -18.87
N ILE A 385 0.71 -6.65 -18.37
CA ILE A 385 -0.11 -5.66 -19.09
C ILE A 385 0.71 -5.26 -20.32
N CYS A 386 0.14 -5.47 -21.51
CA CYS A 386 0.71 -5.03 -22.78
C CYS A 386 0.48 -3.55 -23.03
#